data_AF-A0A4Y2GT91-F1
#
_entry.id   AF-A0A4Y2GT91-F1
#
_cell.length_a   1.000
_cell.length_b   1.000
_cell.length_c   1.000
_cell.angle_alpha   90.00
_cell.angle_beta   90.00
_cell.angle_gamma   90.00
#
_symmetry.space_group_name_H-M   'P 1'
#
loop_
_entity.id
_entity.type
_entity.pdbx_description
1 polymer ?
#
loop_
_entity_poly.entity_id
_entity_poly.type
_entity_poly.pdbx_seq_one_letter_code
_entity_poly.pdbx_strand_id
1 'polypeptide(L)'
;MMRYFGRHGCIMYMKDKPVKFGYNLWIISSFDGYPFYIIPYQGAHKENGSENSSERLETTMKSKKEKKTLSQTIVENLLSDVETPAKHKIYMDNFFYVI
;
A
#
# COMPACT_ATOMS: atom_id res chain seq x y z
N MET A 1 -2.96 -13.83 1.98
CA MET A 1 -1.73 -14.33 1.32
C MET A 1 -2.10 -15.42 0.35
N MET A 2 -1.77 -15.25 -0.92
CA MET A 2 -2.03 -16.24 -1.96
C MET A 2 -0.81 -17.12 -2.18
N ARG A 3 -0.99 -18.43 -2.09
CA ARG A 3 0.09 -19.41 -2.28
C ARG A 3 0.64 -19.31 -3.69
N TYR A 4 1.95 -19.23 -3.82
CA TYR A 4 2.63 -19.19 -5.11
C TYR A 4 3.94 -19.98 -5.03
N PHE A 5 4.19 -20.82 -6.03
CA PHE A 5 5.33 -21.75 -6.04
C PHE A 5 6.44 -21.36 -7.01
N GLY A 6 6.23 -20.33 -7.84
CA GLY A 6 7.23 -19.85 -8.78
C GLY A 6 8.33 -19.02 -8.11
N ARG A 7 9.37 -18.66 -8.87
CA ARG A 7 10.43 -17.76 -8.42
C ARG A 7 10.09 -16.33 -8.86
N HIS A 8 9.67 -15.49 -7.92
CA HIS A 8 9.38 -14.08 -8.18
C HIS A 8 9.86 -13.22 -7.00
N GLY A 9 10.40 -12.03 -7.29
CA GLY A 9 11.01 -11.16 -6.27
C GLY A 9 10.03 -10.65 -5.21
N CYS A 10 8.75 -10.50 -5.57
CA CYS A 10 7.70 -9.99 -4.67
C CYS A 10 7.06 -11.06 -3.77
N ILE A 11 7.58 -12.29 -3.74
CA ILE A 11 7.11 -13.33 -2.81
C ILE A 11 7.57 -12.96 -1.42
N MET A 12 6.64 -13.00 -0.46
CA MET A 12 6.95 -12.76 0.94
C MET A 12 6.90 -14.05 1.75
N TYR A 13 7.61 -14.05 2.88
CA TYR A 13 7.41 -15.01 3.95
C TYR A 13 6.65 -14.36 5.11
N MET A 14 5.60 -15.00 5.62
CA MET A 14 4.91 -14.60 6.84
C MET A 14 4.81 -15.78 7.82
N LYS A 15 5.39 -15.62 9.01
CA LYS A 15 5.54 -16.70 10.00
C LYS A 15 4.20 -17.25 10.50
N ASP A 16 3.24 -16.36 10.77
CA ASP A 16 2.00 -16.66 11.49
C ASP A 16 0.79 -16.87 10.55
N LYS A 17 1.05 -17.15 9.27
CA LYS A 17 0.01 -17.43 8.27
C LYS A 17 0.01 -18.92 7.89
N PRO A 18 -1.16 -19.52 7.61
CA PRO A 18 -1.26 -20.93 7.20
C PRO A 18 -0.51 -21.18 5.89
N VAL A 19 -0.54 -20.20 4.97
CA VAL A 19 0.34 -20.14 3.81
C VAL A 19 1.50 -19.23 4.16
N LYS A 20 2.69 -19.81 4.35
CA LYS A 20 3.88 -19.06 4.76
C LYS A 20 4.56 -18.31 3.63
N PHE A 21 4.56 -18.87 2.42
CA PHE A 21 5.19 -18.27 1.23
C PHE A 21 4.15 -18.01 0.13
N GLY A 22 4.21 -16.83 -0.47
CA GLY A 22 3.23 -16.39 -1.46
C GLY A 22 3.18 -14.88 -1.67
N TYR A 23 2.19 -14.46 -2.45
CA TYR A 23 1.91 -13.04 -2.67
C TYR A 23 1.05 -12.46 -1.55
N ASN A 24 1.41 -11.27 -1.12
CA ASN A 24 0.56 -10.48 -0.24
C ASN A 24 -0.35 -9.57 -1.07
N LEU A 25 -1.63 -9.51 -0.71
CA LEU A 25 -2.64 -8.70 -1.39
C LEU A 25 -3.28 -7.79 -0.38
N TRP A 26 -3.46 -6.53 -0.75
CA TRP A 26 -4.13 -5.51 0.04
C TRP A 26 -5.51 -5.40 -0.57
N ILE A 27 -6.54 -5.61 0.24
CA ILE A 27 -7.91 -5.76 -0.25
C ILE A 27 -8.80 -4.84 0.57
N ILE A 28 -9.64 -4.07 -0.10
CA ILE A 28 -10.81 -3.46 0.52
C ILE A 28 -12.03 -4.29 0.14
N SER A 29 -12.78 -4.70 1.16
CA SER A 29 -13.95 -5.55 0.99
C SER A 29 -15.14 -4.99 1.75
N SER A 30 -16.32 -5.32 1.26
CA SER A 30 -17.56 -5.20 2.01
C SER A 30 -17.51 -6.05 3.27
N PHE A 31 -18.40 -5.74 4.21
CA PHE A 31 -18.60 -6.51 5.43
C PHE A 31 -19.03 -7.96 5.15
N ASP A 32 -19.73 -8.22 4.06
CA ASP A 32 -20.12 -9.57 3.60
C ASP A 32 -18.97 -10.36 2.94
N GLY A 33 -17.81 -9.73 2.76
CA GLY A 33 -16.63 -10.34 2.16
C GLY A 33 -16.47 -10.10 0.66
N TYR A 34 -17.35 -9.34 0.00
CA TYR A 34 -17.16 -8.99 -1.41
C TYR A 34 -15.95 -8.04 -1.60
N PRO A 35 -14.93 -8.41 -2.38
CA PRO A 35 -13.77 -7.54 -2.62
C PRO A 35 -14.10 -6.45 -3.65
N PHE A 36 -13.91 -5.19 -3.29
CA PHE A 36 -14.10 -4.06 -4.21
C PHE A 36 -12.83 -3.71 -4.97
N TYR A 37 -11.69 -3.72 -4.27
CA TYR A 37 -10.42 -3.38 -4.86
C TYR A 37 -9.28 -4.19 -4.25
N ILE A 38 -8.36 -4.62 -5.11
CA ILE A 38 -7.27 -5.54 -4.77
C ILE A 38 -5.98 -4.98 -5.35
N ILE A 39 -5.01 -4.69 -4.49
CA ILE A 39 -3.68 -4.23 -4.88
C ILE A 39 -2.66 -5.31 -4.48
N PRO A 40 -1.91 -5.89 -5.44
CA PRO A 40 -0.83 -6.80 -5.10
C PRO A 40 0.33 -6.03 -4.47
N TYR A 41 0.88 -6.55 -3.38
CA TYR A 41 2.09 -6.00 -2.79
C TYR A 41 3.30 -6.34 -3.65
N GLN A 42 4.08 -5.32 -4.02
CA GLN A 42 5.23 -5.50 -4.91
C GLN A 42 6.59 -5.37 -4.20
N GLY A 43 6.61 -5.31 -2.86
CA GLY A 43 7.85 -5.11 -2.10
C GLY A 43 8.13 -3.63 -1.81
N ALA A 44 9.34 -3.34 -1.35
CA ALA A 44 9.80 -1.97 -1.19
C ALA A 44 10.08 -1.36 -2.58
N HIS A 45 9.18 -0.50 -3.05
CA HIS A 45 9.51 0.35 -4.19
C HIS A 45 10.58 1.32 -3.70
N LYS A 46 11.81 1.18 -4.20
CA LYS A 46 12.75 2.29 -4.13
C LYS A 46 12.14 3.35 -5.02
N GLU A 47 11.66 4.44 -4.44
CA GLU A 47 11.50 5.67 -5.20
C GLU A 47 12.86 5.88 -5.86
N ASN A 48 12.94 5.65 -7.17
CA ASN A 48 14.16 5.90 -7.89
C ASN A 48 14.47 7.36 -7.61
N GLY A 49 15.55 7.61 -6.88
CA GLY A 49 16.28 8.85 -6.99
C GLY A 49 16.77 8.92 -8.44
N SER A 50 15.87 9.24 -9.36
CA SER A 50 16.23 9.83 -10.64
C SER A 50 16.64 11.24 -10.29
N GLU A 51 17.89 11.34 -9.84
CA GLU A 51 18.72 12.52 -9.98
C GLU A 51 18.72 12.88 -11.46
N ASN A 52 17.72 13.63 -11.91
CA ASN A 52 17.93 14.52 -13.04
C ASN A 52 18.79 15.64 -12.49
N SER A 53 20.08 15.51 -12.77
CA SER A 53 21.18 16.40 -12.45
C SER A 53 21.08 17.77 -13.15
N SER A 54 19.90 18.38 -13.24
CA SER A 54 19.72 19.68 -13.86
C SER A 54 18.38 20.33 -13.52
N GLU A 55 18.11 20.59 -12.24
CA GLU A 55 17.35 21.79 -11.86
C GLU A 55 17.70 22.17 -10.42
N ARG A 56 18.98 22.51 -10.25
CA ARG A 56 19.50 23.21 -9.08
C ARG A 56 19.17 24.70 -9.22
N LEU A 57 17.89 25.07 -9.23
CA LEU A 57 17.39 26.40 -8.93
C LEU A 57 15.86 26.35 -8.92
N GLU A 58 15.22 27.07 -8.00
CA GLU A 58 13.79 27.41 -8.06
C GLU A 58 12.78 26.35 -7.58
N THR A 59 12.78 26.03 -6.28
CA THR A 59 11.55 26.07 -5.44
C THR A 59 11.86 25.68 -3.99
N THR A 60 12.70 26.48 -3.34
CA THR A 60 12.94 26.47 -1.88
C THR A 60 11.69 26.92 -1.06
N MET A 61 10.49 26.89 -1.66
CA MET A 61 9.23 27.42 -1.09
C MET A 61 7.98 26.60 -1.46
N LYS A 62 8.10 25.29 -1.79
CA LYS A 62 6.92 24.40 -1.88
C LYS A 62 7.06 23.24 -0.92
N SER A 63 6.52 23.45 0.28
CA SER A 63 6.13 22.46 1.29
C SER A 63 7.17 21.38 1.63
N LYS A 64 7.62 21.41 2.88
CA LYS A 64 8.04 20.24 3.66
C LYS A 64 6.92 19.19 3.64
N LYS A 65 6.70 18.50 2.52
CA LYS A 65 5.69 17.46 2.37
C LYS A 65 6.28 16.24 3.06
N GLU A 66 5.80 15.97 4.26
CA GLU A 66 6.20 14.80 5.04
C GLU A 66 6.11 13.55 4.14
N LYS A 67 7.16 12.73 4.18
CA LYS A 67 7.16 11.45 3.48
C LYS A 67 6.02 10.62 4.06
N LYS A 68 5.00 10.35 3.25
CA LYS A 68 3.87 9.49 3.67
C LYS A 68 4.39 8.12 4.01
N THR A 69 3.85 7.54 5.07
CA THR A 69 4.15 6.15 5.42
C THR A 69 3.54 5.21 4.39
N LEU A 70 4.04 3.96 4.36
CA LEU A 70 3.47 2.93 3.50
C LEU A 70 1.97 2.74 3.82
N SER A 71 1.62 2.63 5.11
CA SER A 71 0.23 2.47 5.54
C SER A 71 -0.67 3.59 5.04
N GLN A 72 -0.27 4.85 5.22
CA GLN A 72 -1.04 6.01 4.73
C GLN A 72 -1.25 5.95 3.22
N THR A 73 -0.20 5.61 2.46
CA THR A 73 -0.27 5.55 1.00
C THR A 73 -1.25 4.49 0.52
N ILE A 74 -1.24 3.29 1.12
CA ILE A 74 -2.22 2.29 0.69
C ILE A 74 -3.63 2.64 1.17
N VAL A 75 -3.81 3.16 2.38
CA VAL A 75 -5.15 3.57 2.84
C VAL A 75 -5.76 4.60 1.88
N GLU A 76 -4.99 5.60 1.46
CA GLU A 76 -5.44 6.59 0.47
C GLU A 76 -5.77 5.95 -0.88
N ASN A 77 -4.92 5.05 -1.38
CA ASN A 77 -5.16 4.34 -2.64
C ASN A 77 -6.37 3.40 -2.59
N LEU A 78 -6.69 2.82 -1.44
CA LEU A 78 -7.87 1.97 -1.28
C LEU A 78 -9.15 2.81 -1.13
N LEU A 79 -9.07 3.93 -0.42
CA LEU A 79 -10.21 4.81 -0.17
C LEU A 79 -10.57 5.70 -1.36
N SER A 80 -9.64 5.94 -2.28
CA SER A 80 -9.95 6.66 -3.52
C SER A 80 -11.02 5.97 -4.37
N ASP A 81 -11.14 4.65 -4.24
CA ASP A 81 -12.14 3.85 -4.98
C ASP A 81 -13.47 3.72 -4.24
N VAL A 82 -13.57 4.20 -2.99
CA VAL A 82 -14.79 4.16 -2.19
C VAL A 82 -15.60 5.42 -2.41
N GLU A 83 -16.84 5.27 -2.89
CA GLU A 83 -17.76 6.39 -3.04
C GLU A 83 -18.19 6.91 -1.66
N THR A 84 -17.86 8.16 -1.34
CA THR A 84 -18.17 8.81 -0.05
C THR A 84 -17.68 8.02 1.18
N PRO A 85 -16.36 7.97 1.44
CA PRO A 85 -15.79 7.20 2.55
C PRO A 85 -16.33 7.64 3.92
N ALA A 86 -16.71 8.91 4.08
CA ALA A 86 -17.28 9.45 5.31
C ALA A 86 -18.64 8.82 5.73
N LYS A 87 -19.35 8.19 4.80
CA LYS A 87 -20.61 7.47 5.09
C LYS A 87 -20.40 6.02 5.50
N HIS A 88 -19.16 5.53 5.41
CA HIS A 88 -18.82 4.12 5.64
C HIS A 88 -18.05 3.99 6.95
N LYS A 89 -18.34 2.93 7.71
CA LYS A 89 -17.48 2.51 8.83
C LYS A 89 -16.39 1.62 8.28
N ILE A 90 -15.15 2.07 8.41
CA ILE A 90 -13.97 1.37 7.89
C ILE A 90 -13.31 0.65 9.07
N TYR A 91 -13.04 -0.64 8.90
CA TYR A 91 -12.33 -1.46 9.87
C TYR A 91 -10.95 -1.79 9.31
N MET A 92 -9.91 -1.55 10.10
CA MET A 92 -8.53 -1.80 9.71
C MET A 92 -7.79 -2.54 10.82
N ASP A 93 -6.72 -3.24 10.46
CA ASP A 93 -5.81 -3.82 11.44
C ASP A 93 -4.87 -2.75 12.05
N ASN A 94 -4.10 -3.16 13.04
CA ASN A 94 -3.15 -2.27 13.72
C ASN A 94 -2.02 -1.78 12.79
N PHE A 95 -1.74 -2.47 11.69
CA PHE A 95 -0.70 -2.08 10.73
C PHE A 95 -1.09 -0.80 9.98
N PHE A 96 -2.38 -0.57 9.77
CA PHE A 96 -2.91 0.63 9.13
C PHE A 96 -3.20 1.79 10.09
N TYR A 97 -3.18 1.56 11.41
CA TYR A 97 -3.59 2.52 12.44
C TYR A 97 -2.61 3.70 12.67
N VAL A 98 -1.59 3.87 11.83
CA VAL A 98 -0.59 4.96 11.93
C VAL A 98 -1.13 6.26 11.29
N ILE A 99 -2.37 6.63 11.67
CA ILE A 99 -3.03 7.88 11.30
C ILE A 99 -3.44 8.59 12.58
#